data_AF-A0A081L7M4-F1
#
_entry.id   AF-A0A081L7M4-F1
#
_cell.length_a   1.000
_cell.length_b   1.000
_cell.length_c   1.000
_cell.angle_alpha   90.00
_cell.angle_beta   90.00
_cell.angle_gamma   90.00
#
_symmetry.space_group_name_H-M   'P 1'
#
loop_
_entity.id
_entity.type
_entity.pdbx_description
1 polymer ?
#
loop_
_entity_poly.entity_id
_entity_poly.type
_entity_poly.pdbx_seq_one_letter_code
_entity_poly.pdbx_strand_id
1 'polypeptide(L)'
;MSGNTEAMADLIEKGLKDAGASVDRHEAMDIDAELLNDYSHIMLGAYTWGDGDLPDDFIDLYEEMEELDLTGKAFAVFGSGDTSYEHFCGAVDLIEEKVKELGGDIVLPSVKIELNPEGDEEEELISFGKQFVHLHQQEAG
;
A
#
# COMPACT_ATOMS: atom_id res chain seq x y z
N MET A 1 8.46 -11.33 -12.16
CA MET A 1 8.10 -10.06 -11.50
C MET A 1 8.84 -8.94 -12.20
N SER A 2 8.16 -7.83 -12.53
CA SER A 2 8.70 -6.71 -13.32
C SER A 2 9.28 -5.56 -12.49
N GLY A 3 9.08 -5.55 -11.17
CA GLY A 3 9.59 -4.50 -10.27
C GLY A 3 8.74 -3.21 -10.24
N ASN A 4 7.59 -3.19 -10.92
CA ASN A 4 6.75 -1.99 -11.02
C ASN A 4 6.24 -1.47 -9.67
N THR A 5 5.67 -2.35 -8.84
CA THR A 5 5.21 -1.97 -7.49
C THR A 5 6.39 -1.59 -6.58
N GLU A 6 7.57 -2.18 -6.78
CA GLU A 6 8.80 -1.79 -6.09
C GLU A 6 9.22 -0.36 -6.46
N ALA A 7 9.16 0.00 -7.75
CA ALA A 7 9.42 1.35 -8.24
C ALA A 7 8.39 2.36 -7.69
N MET A 8 7.12 1.96 -7.58
CA MET A 8 6.11 2.77 -6.89
C MET A 8 6.47 2.99 -5.42
N ALA A 9 6.88 1.94 -4.71
CA ALA A 9 7.30 2.02 -3.32
C ALA A 9 8.50 2.97 -3.13
N ASP A 10 9.49 2.95 -4.02
CA ASP A 10 10.63 3.88 -4.01
C ASP A 10 10.18 5.36 -4.08
N LEU A 11 9.22 5.66 -4.97
CA LEU A 11 8.70 7.01 -5.19
C LEU A 11 7.86 7.49 -3.99
N ILE A 12 7.02 6.61 -3.44
CA ILE A 12 6.23 6.88 -2.24
C ILE A 12 7.14 7.10 -1.03
N GLU A 13 8.15 6.23 -0.83
CA GLU A 13 9.14 6.34 0.24
C GLU A 13 9.90 7.67 0.17
N LYS A 14 10.27 8.11 -1.03
CA LYS A 14 10.83 9.45 -1.24
C LYS A 14 9.86 10.54 -0.78
N GLY A 15 8.58 10.45 -1.15
CA GLY A 15 7.53 11.37 -0.71
C GLY A 15 7.39 11.44 0.81
N LEU A 16 7.34 10.29 1.48
CA LEU A 16 7.28 10.16 2.93
C LEU A 16 8.48 10.84 3.61
N LYS A 17 9.70 10.55 3.14
CA LYS A 17 10.95 11.13 3.68
C LYS A 17 11.05 12.63 3.43
N ASP A 18 10.66 13.11 2.25
CA ASP A 18 10.60 14.54 1.93
C ASP A 18 9.65 15.31 2.86
N ALA A 19 8.57 14.66 3.33
CA ALA A 19 7.62 15.22 4.30
C ALA A 19 8.08 15.06 5.76
N GLY A 20 9.25 14.45 6.00
CA GLY A 20 9.88 14.34 7.32
C GLY A 20 9.52 13.08 8.11
N ALA A 21 8.90 12.08 7.49
CA ALA A 21 8.65 10.80 8.15
C ALA A 21 9.92 9.92 8.23
N SER A 22 10.02 9.12 9.29
CA SER A 22 10.89 7.93 9.31
C SER A 22 10.14 6.79 8.62
N VAL A 23 10.82 6.05 7.76
CA VAL A 23 10.21 4.97 6.97
C VAL A 23 10.98 3.68 7.22
N ASP A 24 10.24 2.66 7.66
CA ASP A 24 10.69 1.27 7.69
C ASP A 24 10.02 0.55 6.52
N ARG A 25 10.83 -0.11 5.68
CA ARG A 25 10.37 -0.80 4.47
C ARG A 25 10.63 -2.28 4.60
N HIS A 26 9.62 -3.06 4.22
CA HIS A 26 9.62 -4.50 4.27
C HIS A 26 9.05 -5.06 2.97
N GLU A 27 9.59 -6.19 2.52
CA GLU A 27 8.94 -7.02 1.51
C GLU A 27 7.88 -7.89 2.21
N ALA A 28 6.70 -8.05 1.58
CA ALA A 28 5.59 -8.77 2.20
C ALA A 28 5.94 -10.22 2.59
N MET A 29 6.75 -10.90 1.77
CA MET A 29 7.21 -12.27 2.02
C MET A 29 8.21 -12.41 3.17
N ASP A 30 8.77 -11.30 3.66
CA ASP A 30 9.84 -11.29 4.67
C ASP A 30 9.34 -10.91 6.08
N ILE A 31 8.03 -10.70 6.24
CA ILE A 31 7.40 -10.29 7.50
C ILE A 31 6.15 -11.09 7.81
N ASP A 32 5.84 -11.20 9.11
CA ASP A 32 4.56 -11.71 9.59
C ASP A 32 3.60 -10.52 9.83
N ALA A 33 2.28 -10.75 9.73
CA ALA A 33 1.28 -9.69 9.91
C ALA A 33 1.33 -9.04 11.30
N GLU A 34 1.83 -9.74 12.33
CA GLU A 34 1.99 -9.19 13.69
C GLU A 34 2.81 -7.90 13.72
N LEU A 35 3.75 -7.71 12.78
CA LEU A 35 4.55 -6.50 12.66
C LEU A 35 3.68 -5.24 12.48
N LEU A 36 2.51 -5.36 11.85
CA LEU A 36 1.58 -4.24 11.66
C LEU A 36 1.08 -3.66 12.99
N ASN A 37 1.14 -4.43 14.09
CA ASN A 37 0.76 -3.95 15.41
C ASN A 37 1.68 -2.84 15.93
N ASP A 38 2.93 -2.81 15.49
CA ASP A 38 3.95 -1.85 15.94
C ASP A 38 3.81 -0.47 15.29
N TYR A 39 2.96 -0.34 14.26
CA TYR A 39 2.78 0.90 13.50
C TYR A 39 1.36 1.47 13.60
N SER A 40 1.25 2.79 13.61
CA SER A 40 -0.05 3.50 13.51
C SER A 40 -0.37 3.96 12.09
N HIS A 41 0.62 4.01 11.21
CA HIS A 41 0.51 4.48 9.83
C HIS A 41 1.21 3.48 8.93
N ILE A 42 0.46 2.84 8.03
CA ILE A 42 0.93 1.72 7.23
C ILE A 42 0.54 1.96 5.77
N MET A 43 1.46 1.70 4.84
CA MET A 43 1.14 1.69 3.41
C MET A 43 1.41 0.28 2.87
N LEU A 44 0.42 -0.31 2.18
CA LEU A 44 0.52 -1.67 1.63
C LEU A 44 0.59 -1.62 0.10
N GLY A 45 1.56 -2.31 -0.48
CA GLY A 45 1.83 -2.32 -1.92
C GLY A 45 1.76 -3.72 -2.49
N ALA A 46 0.92 -3.96 -3.51
CA ALA A 46 0.87 -5.24 -4.21
C ALA A 46 0.65 -5.08 -5.72
N TYR A 47 1.33 -5.93 -6.50
CA TYR A 47 0.97 -6.13 -7.91
C TYR A 47 -0.18 -7.12 -8.01
N THR A 48 -0.82 -7.23 -9.17
CA THR A 48 -1.92 -8.18 -9.40
C THR A 48 -1.50 -9.34 -10.29
N TRP A 49 -1.93 -10.56 -9.94
CA TRP A 49 -1.80 -11.74 -10.78
C TRP A 49 -3.13 -12.07 -11.48
N GLY A 50 -3.02 -12.53 -12.72
CA GLY A 50 -4.16 -13.03 -13.49
C GLY A 50 -5.32 -12.03 -13.53
N ASP A 51 -6.50 -12.53 -13.20
CA ASP A 51 -7.75 -11.77 -13.25
C ASP A 51 -8.09 -11.20 -11.86
N GLY A 52 -7.13 -10.51 -11.22
CA GLY A 52 -7.39 -9.74 -9.99
C GLY A 52 -6.85 -10.34 -8.70
N ASP A 53 -6.12 -11.45 -8.77
CA ASP A 53 -5.64 -12.17 -7.60
C ASP A 53 -4.43 -11.49 -6.94
N LEU A 54 -4.26 -11.77 -5.64
CA LEU A 54 -3.06 -11.43 -4.90
C LEU A 54 -1.86 -12.24 -5.41
N PRO A 55 -0.65 -11.66 -5.35
CA PRO A 55 0.58 -12.41 -5.60
C PRO A 55 0.88 -13.38 -4.47
N ASP A 56 1.43 -14.54 -4.81
CA ASP A 56 1.85 -15.57 -3.86
C ASP A 56 2.68 -14.96 -2.72
N ASP A 57 3.57 -14.02 -3.04
CA ASP A 57 4.45 -13.33 -2.08
C ASP A 57 3.71 -12.43 -1.07
N PHE A 58 2.41 -12.19 -1.27
CA PHE A 58 1.55 -11.36 -0.41
C PHE A 58 0.41 -12.16 0.22
N ILE A 59 0.08 -13.35 -0.30
CA ILE A 59 -1.03 -14.17 0.20
C ILE A 59 -0.84 -14.51 1.67
N ASP A 60 0.37 -14.93 2.07
CA ASP A 60 0.65 -15.31 3.47
C ASP A 60 0.38 -14.12 4.42
N LEU A 61 0.90 -12.94 4.09
CA LEU A 61 0.63 -11.71 4.86
C LEU A 61 -0.87 -11.39 4.91
N TYR A 62 -1.58 -11.53 3.79
CA TYR A 62 -3.01 -11.25 3.70
C TYR A 62 -3.85 -12.19 4.57
N GLU A 63 -3.52 -13.48 4.60
CA GLU A 63 -4.21 -14.47 5.43
C GLU A 63 -3.92 -14.24 6.91
N GLU A 64 -2.67 -13.95 7.29
CA GLU A 64 -2.28 -13.67 8.67
C GLU A 64 -2.93 -12.41 9.24
N MET A 65 -3.26 -11.43 8.39
CA MET A 65 -3.98 -10.22 8.81
C MET A 65 -5.35 -10.53 9.43
N GLU A 66 -5.98 -11.67 9.11
CA GLU A 66 -7.33 -12.03 9.64
C GLU A 66 -7.38 -12.11 11.17
N GLU A 67 -6.25 -12.32 11.84
CA GLU A 67 -6.14 -12.42 13.29
C GLU A 67 -5.91 -11.05 13.98
N LEU A 68 -5.80 -9.95 13.21
CA LEU A 68 -5.50 -8.62 13.72
C LEU A 68 -6.74 -7.76 13.96
N ASP A 69 -6.64 -6.85 14.94
CA ASP A 69 -7.53 -5.70 15.09
C ASP A 69 -6.78 -4.45 14.63
N LEU A 70 -7.22 -3.88 13.51
CA LEU A 70 -6.58 -2.72 12.89
C LEU A 70 -7.24 -1.39 13.31
N THR A 71 -8.16 -1.42 14.26
CA THR A 71 -8.89 -0.23 14.74
C THR A 71 -7.94 0.89 15.17
N GLY A 72 -8.15 2.09 14.61
CA GLY A 72 -7.39 3.30 14.94
C GLY A 72 -6.01 3.36 14.28
N LYS A 73 -5.70 2.46 13.34
CA LYS A 73 -4.52 2.53 12.48
C LYS A 73 -4.92 3.08 11.11
N ALA A 74 -4.07 3.93 10.56
CA ALA A 74 -4.28 4.54 9.26
C ALA A 74 -3.54 3.77 8.16
N PHE A 75 -4.22 3.60 7.04
CA PHE A 75 -3.76 2.84 5.90
C PHE A 75 -3.90 3.61 4.59
N ALA A 76 -3.01 3.31 3.67
CA ALA A 76 -3.16 3.63 2.26
C ALA A 76 -2.64 2.44 1.43
N VAL A 77 -3.29 2.13 0.30
CA VAL A 77 -2.93 0.97 -0.53
C VAL A 77 -2.51 1.44 -1.91
N PHE A 78 -1.53 0.78 -2.50
CA PHE A 78 -1.09 1.07 -3.86
C PHE A 78 -0.73 -0.21 -4.61
N GLY A 79 -0.68 -0.14 -5.94
CA GLY A 79 -0.29 -1.29 -6.73
C GLY A 79 -0.21 -1.01 -8.22
N SER A 80 0.53 -1.88 -8.90
CA SER A 80 0.60 -1.87 -10.36
C SER A 80 -0.21 -3.02 -10.95
N GLY A 81 -0.90 -2.77 -12.06
CA GLY A 81 -1.65 -3.77 -12.82
C GLY A 81 -1.51 -3.57 -14.32
N ASP A 82 -2.28 -4.33 -15.09
CA ASP A 82 -2.29 -4.26 -16.55
C ASP A 82 -3.76 -4.24 -17.00
N THR A 83 -4.17 -3.18 -17.72
CA THR A 83 -5.58 -3.01 -18.13
C THR A 83 -6.00 -3.96 -19.25
N SER A 84 -5.08 -4.76 -19.78
CA SER A 84 -5.42 -5.86 -20.70
C SER A 84 -6.13 -7.03 -20.02
N TYR A 85 -6.09 -7.09 -18.67
CA TYR A 85 -6.83 -8.05 -17.86
C TYR A 85 -8.17 -7.48 -17.40
N GLU A 86 -9.12 -8.36 -17.03
CA GLU A 86 -10.48 -7.95 -16.64
C GLU A 86 -10.48 -7.10 -15.35
N HIS A 87 -9.63 -7.47 -14.39
CA HIS A 87 -9.57 -6.84 -13.07
C HIS A 87 -8.28 -6.03 -12.90
N PHE A 88 -8.33 -4.77 -13.33
CA PHE A 88 -7.21 -3.84 -13.17
C PHE A 88 -6.91 -3.55 -11.68
N CYS A 89 -5.72 -3.97 -11.25
CA CYS A 89 -5.24 -3.86 -9.86
C CYS A 89 -6.17 -4.51 -8.83
N GLY A 90 -6.75 -5.68 -9.12
CA GLY A 90 -7.68 -6.36 -8.21
C GLY A 90 -7.09 -6.65 -6.82
N ALA A 91 -5.78 -6.94 -6.74
CA ALA A 91 -5.06 -7.12 -5.48
C ALA A 91 -5.19 -5.89 -4.55
N VAL A 92 -5.16 -4.67 -5.11
CA VAL A 92 -5.30 -3.43 -4.35
C VAL A 92 -6.69 -3.35 -3.72
N ASP A 93 -7.72 -3.75 -4.46
CA ASP A 93 -9.10 -3.75 -3.97
C ASP A 93 -9.26 -4.77 -2.83
N LEU A 94 -8.72 -5.98 -2.99
CA LEU A 94 -8.77 -7.04 -1.98
C LEU A 94 -8.10 -6.61 -0.67
N ILE A 95 -6.94 -5.98 -0.74
CA ILE A 95 -6.21 -5.48 0.44
C ILE A 95 -6.99 -4.34 1.10
N GLU A 96 -7.53 -3.41 0.32
CA GLU A 96 -8.33 -2.30 0.85
C GLU A 96 -9.58 -2.80 1.58
N GLU A 97 -10.27 -3.80 1.02
CA GLU A 97 -11.42 -4.45 1.64
C GLU A 97 -11.02 -5.13 2.95
N LYS A 98 -9.95 -5.93 2.95
CA LYS A 98 -9.47 -6.62 4.16
C LYS A 98 -9.11 -5.65 5.27
N VAL A 99 -8.38 -4.57 4.97
CA VAL A 99 -8.04 -3.54 5.97
C VAL A 99 -9.28 -2.95 6.62
N LYS A 100 -10.30 -2.61 5.81
CA LYS A 100 -11.57 -2.06 6.31
C LYS A 100 -12.36 -3.08 7.15
N GLU A 101 -12.39 -4.34 6.73
CA GLU A 101 -13.07 -5.42 7.47
C GLU A 101 -12.50 -5.59 8.88
N LEU A 102 -11.19 -5.38 9.02
CA LEU A 102 -10.46 -5.48 10.30
C LEU A 102 -10.41 -4.17 11.10
N GLY A 103 -11.13 -3.13 10.66
CA GLY A 103 -11.27 -1.86 11.38
C GLY A 103 -10.20 -0.80 11.05
N GLY A 104 -9.30 -1.05 10.11
CA GLY A 104 -8.30 -0.08 9.68
C GLY A 104 -8.91 1.05 8.84
N ASP A 105 -8.37 2.26 9.00
CA ASP A 105 -8.86 3.45 8.32
C ASP A 105 -8.10 3.71 7.02
N ILE A 106 -8.75 3.55 5.87
CA ILE A 106 -8.20 3.97 4.57
C ILE A 106 -8.32 5.48 4.46
N VAL A 107 -7.21 6.19 4.68
CA VAL A 107 -7.19 7.66 4.82
C VAL A 107 -6.90 8.40 3.51
N LEU A 108 -6.42 7.69 2.49
CA LEU A 108 -6.22 8.19 1.15
C LEU A 108 -6.84 7.23 0.13
N PRO A 109 -7.35 7.73 -1.01
CA PRO A 109 -7.72 6.88 -2.14
C PRO A 109 -6.54 6.04 -2.60
N SER A 110 -6.77 4.75 -2.86
CA SER A 110 -5.74 3.84 -3.33
C SER A 110 -5.19 4.25 -4.70
N VAL A 111 -3.88 4.10 -4.90
CA VAL A 111 -3.20 4.46 -6.17
C VAL A 111 -2.96 3.21 -7.01
N LYS A 112 -3.48 3.20 -8.24
CA LYS A 112 -3.40 2.09 -9.18
C LYS A 112 -2.70 2.56 -10.45
N ILE A 113 -1.54 1.98 -10.76
CA ILE A 113 -0.72 2.36 -11.93
C ILE A 113 -0.72 1.25 -12.96
N GLU A 114 -0.79 1.64 -14.23
CA GLU A 114 -0.64 0.70 -15.33
C GLU A 114 0.84 0.43 -15.62
N LEU A 115 1.25 -0.82 -15.43
CA LEU A 115 2.63 -1.27 -15.57
C LEU A 115 3.58 -0.43 -14.71
N ASN A 116 4.57 0.23 -15.32
CA ASN A 116 5.60 1.00 -14.62
C ASN A 116 5.21 2.48 -14.59
N PRO A 117 5.32 3.17 -13.43
CA PRO A 117 5.02 4.60 -13.36
C PRO A 117 5.98 5.41 -14.24
N GLU A 118 5.43 6.36 -15.00
CA GLU A 118 6.22 7.29 -15.82
C GLU A 118 5.66 8.72 -15.76
N GLY A 119 6.55 9.73 -15.80
CA GLY A 119 6.15 11.13 -15.93
C GLY A 119 5.29 11.61 -14.76
N ASP A 120 4.05 12.04 -15.05
CA ASP A 120 3.13 12.61 -14.06
C ASP A 120 2.77 11.60 -12.95
N GLU A 121 2.80 10.29 -13.25
CA GLU A 121 2.55 9.22 -12.28
C GLU A 121 3.66 9.15 -11.21
N GLU A 122 4.90 9.48 -11.57
CA GLU A 122 6.00 9.55 -10.59
C GLU A 122 5.78 10.69 -9.60
N GLU A 123 5.30 11.84 -10.08
CA GLU A 123 4.97 12.99 -9.24
C GLU A 123 3.76 12.69 -8.35
N GLU A 124 2.75 11.98 -8.88
CA GLU A 124 1.59 11.50 -8.13
C GLU A 124 2.02 10.61 -6.95
N LEU A 125 2.90 9.64 -7.17
CA LEU A 125 3.37 8.72 -6.14
C LEU A 125 4.18 9.44 -5.04
N ILE A 126 5.03 10.39 -5.42
CA ILE A 126 5.73 11.24 -4.46
C ILE A 126 4.73 12.09 -3.66
N SER A 127 3.72 12.65 -4.32
CA SER A 127 2.66 13.42 -3.67
C SER A 127 1.82 12.57 -2.72
N PHE A 128 1.52 11.33 -3.10
CA PHE A 128 0.77 10.37 -2.30
C PHE A 128 1.46 10.10 -0.96
N GLY A 129 2.77 9.83 -0.97
CA GLY A 129 3.57 9.72 0.26
C GLY A 129 3.54 10.99 1.11
N LYS A 130 3.67 12.18 0.50
CA LYS A 130 3.61 13.46 1.22
C LYS A 130 2.25 13.70 1.90
N GLN A 131 1.17 13.38 1.19
CA GLN A 131 -0.19 13.53 1.70
C GLN A 131 -0.44 12.62 2.89
N PHE A 132 0.07 11.38 2.84
CA PHE A 132 -0.08 10.41 3.93
C PHE A 132 0.50 10.97 5.23
N VAL A 133 1.71 11.55 5.19
CA VAL A 133 2.30 12.20 6.38
C VAL A 133 1.45 13.37 6.88
N HIS A 134 0.93 14.21 5.99
CA HIS A 134 0.31 15.47 6.38
C HIS A 134 -1.09 15.30 6.97
N LEU A 135 -1.83 14.25 6.59
CA LEU A 135 -3.13 13.92 7.19
C LEU A 135 -2.99 13.59 8.68
N HIS A 136 -1.89 12.95 9.08
CA HIS A 136 -1.69 12.49 10.45
C HIS A 136 -1.00 13.51 11.36
N GLN A 137 -0.44 14.59 10.80
CA GLN A 137 0.08 15.70 11.60
C GLN A 137 -1.03 16.61 12.16
N GLN A 138 -2.29 16.47 11.71
CA GLN A 138 -3.40 17.30 12.17
C GLN A 138 -4.11 16.76 13.43
N GLU A 139 -3.80 15.54 13.88
CA GLU A 139 -4.41 14.93 15.07
C GLU A 139 -3.62 15.15 16.37
N ALA A 140 -2.43 15.77 16.29
CA ALA A 140 -1.57 16.06 17.45
C ALA A 140 -1.76 17.48 18.04
N GLY A 141 -2.86 18.17 17.70
CA GLY A 141 -3.16 19.56 18.09
C GLY A 141 -4.27 19.71 19.12
#